data_AF-A0A8B6F2N7-F1
#
_entry.id   AF-A0A8B6F2N7-F1
#
_cell.length_a   1.000
_cell.length_b   1.000
_cell.length_c   1.000
_cell.angle_alpha   90.00
_cell.angle_beta   90.00
_cell.angle_gamma   90.00
#
_symmetry.space_group_name_H-M   'P 1'
#
loop_
_entity.id
_entity.type
_entity.pdbx_description
1 polymer ?
#
loop_
_entity_poly.entity_id
_entity_poly.type
_entity_poly.pdbx_seq_one_letter_code
_entity_poly.pdbx_strand_id
1 'polypeptide(L)'
;MVVSCCVVNCTTRFDKDNPNSFFRVPKKPDTRRKLWISAIKRRDQDGKAWEPSDHDRVCHLHFISGQKSNDKSNPDYVPSINMGYDERTDASLRAARHDRLQKRDAEKGRQEVASVLLDLSENVPPPEKGM
;
A
#
# COMPACT_ATOMS: atom_id res chain seq x y z
N MET A 1 -0.20 26.67 -10.28
CA MET A 1 0.03 25.50 -11.18
C MET A 1 -0.90 24.39 -10.74
N VAL A 2 -1.69 23.82 -11.65
CA VAL A 2 -2.63 22.74 -11.32
C VAL A 2 -1.86 21.42 -11.26
N VAL A 3 -2.04 20.66 -10.18
CA VAL A 3 -1.45 19.31 -10.05
C VAL A 3 -2.46 18.31 -10.62
N SER A 4 -2.02 17.46 -11.54
CA SER A 4 -2.83 16.41 -12.18
C SER A 4 -2.18 15.04 -12.02
N CYS A 5 -2.99 13.99 -12.20
CA CYS A 5 -2.48 12.63 -12.12
C CYS A 5 -1.55 12.35 -13.31
N CYS A 6 -0.44 11.64 -13.07
CA CYS A 6 0.52 11.26 -14.12
C CYS A 6 0.18 9.92 -14.81
N VAL A 7 -0.83 9.19 -14.33
CA VAL A 7 -1.31 7.95 -14.95
C VAL A 7 -2.01 8.26 -16.26
N VAL A 8 -1.73 7.45 -17.29
CA VAL A 8 -2.30 7.61 -18.64
C VAL A 8 -3.84 7.54 -18.56
N ASN A 9 -4.53 8.42 -19.28
CA ASN A 9 -5.99 8.53 -19.30
C ASN A 9 -6.67 8.88 -17.96
N CYS A 10 -5.91 9.26 -16.93
CA CYS A 10 -6.48 9.76 -15.69
C CYS A 10 -6.64 11.30 -15.75
N THR A 11 -7.87 11.78 -15.62
CA THR A 11 -8.20 13.22 -15.70
C THR A 11 -8.32 13.89 -14.32
N THR A 12 -8.11 13.13 -13.25
CA THR A 12 -8.22 13.60 -11.86
C THR A 12 -7.22 14.72 -11.59
N ARG A 13 -7.70 15.77 -10.94
CA ARG A 13 -6.93 16.95 -10.54
C ARG A 13 -6.86 17.02 -9.02
N PHE A 14 -5.79 17.64 -8.52
CA PHE A 14 -5.62 17.87 -7.10
C PHE A 14 -6.74 18.76 -6.56
N ASP A 15 -7.39 18.27 -5.52
CA ASP A 15 -8.40 18.98 -4.77
C ASP A 15 -7.79 19.46 -3.44
N LYS A 16 -8.01 20.75 -3.13
CA LYS A 16 -7.54 21.36 -1.88
C LYS A 16 -8.32 20.83 -0.67
N ASP A 17 -9.57 20.42 -0.87
CA ASP A 17 -10.44 19.91 0.19
C ASP A 17 -10.07 18.47 0.55
N ASN A 18 -9.34 17.77 -0.33
CA ASN A 18 -8.81 16.43 -0.08
C ASN A 18 -7.29 16.38 -0.35
N PRO A 19 -6.44 16.91 0.57
CA PRO A 19 -5.00 16.96 0.35
C PRO A 19 -4.34 15.56 0.32
N ASN A 20 -4.98 14.53 0.88
CA ASN A 20 -4.49 13.15 0.92
C ASN A 20 -4.87 12.34 -0.32
N SER A 21 -5.35 13.00 -1.37
CA SER A 21 -5.77 12.37 -2.62
C SER A 21 -4.65 12.22 -3.66
N PHE A 22 -3.48 12.86 -3.49
CA PHE A 22 -2.39 12.84 -4.47
C PHE A 22 -1.04 12.48 -3.84
N PHE A 23 -0.40 11.45 -4.39
CA PHE A 23 0.82 10.86 -3.85
C PHE A 23 2.02 11.11 -4.77
N ARG A 24 3.12 11.60 -4.18
CA ARG A 24 4.40 11.79 -4.89
C ARG A 24 5.04 10.45 -5.24
N VAL A 25 5.48 10.32 -6.49
CA VAL A 25 6.29 9.18 -6.93
C VAL A 25 7.57 9.14 -6.10
N PRO A 26 7.97 7.97 -5.54
CA PRO A 26 9.17 7.88 -4.71
C PRO A 26 10.41 8.45 -5.41
N LYS A 27 11.16 9.34 -4.73
CA LYS A 27 12.33 10.03 -5.31
C LYS A 27 13.58 9.14 -5.39
N LYS A 28 13.91 8.48 -4.29
CA LYS A 28 15.15 7.71 -4.18
C LYS A 28 15.12 6.56 -5.20
N PRO A 29 16.27 6.20 -5.81
CA PRO A 29 16.39 5.01 -6.67
C PRO A 29 16.24 3.75 -5.81
N ASP A 30 15.00 3.51 -5.41
CA ASP A 30 14.57 2.39 -4.59
C ASP A 30 13.79 1.42 -5.49
N THR A 31 13.79 0.16 -5.07
CA THR A 31 12.92 -0.90 -5.55
C THR A 31 11.48 -0.40 -5.76
N ARG A 32 10.95 0.40 -4.84
CA ARG A 32 9.61 1.00 -4.95
C ARG A 32 9.44 1.91 -6.16
N ARG A 33 10.41 2.78 -6.42
CA ARG A 33 10.36 3.74 -7.53
C ARG A 33 10.28 3.00 -8.86
N LYS A 34 11.12 1.99 -9.05
CA LYS A 34 11.12 1.13 -10.24
C LYS A 34 9.76 0.45 -10.43
N LEU A 35 9.16 -0.05 -9.34
CA LEU A 35 7.83 -0.67 -9.39
C LEU A 35 6.74 0.34 -9.77
N TRP A 36 6.77 1.57 -9.25
CA TRP A 36 5.81 2.62 -9.63
C TRP A 36 5.93 3.01 -11.09
N ILE A 37 7.15 3.21 -11.60
CA ILE A 37 7.38 3.53 -13.02
C ILE A 37 6.91 2.37 -13.90
N SER A 38 7.24 1.14 -13.51
CA SER A 38 6.78 -0.07 -14.21
C SER A 38 5.28 -0.29 -14.13
N ALA A 39 4.58 0.22 -13.11
CA ALA A 39 3.13 0.15 -13.00
C ALA A 39 2.46 1.23 -13.85
N ILE A 40 3.00 2.45 -13.89
CA ILE A 40 2.42 3.55 -14.68
C ILE A 40 2.55 3.27 -16.19
N LYS A 41 3.61 2.57 -16.62
CA LYS A 41 3.84 2.14 -18.01
C LYS A 41 3.70 3.24 -19.07
N ARG A 42 3.89 4.50 -18.68
CA ARG A 42 3.81 5.63 -19.60
C ARG A 42 5.02 5.64 -20.52
N ARG A 43 4.79 6.01 -21.77
CA ARG A 43 5.83 6.27 -22.77
C ARG A 43 5.79 7.75 -23.14
N ASP A 44 6.95 8.29 -23.49
CA ASP A 44 7.03 9.61 -24.11
C ASP A 44 6.67 9.54 -25.61
N GLN A 45 6.73 10.70 -26.28
CA GLN A 45 6.40 10.84 -27.70
C GLN A 45 7.37 10.07 -28.60
N ASP A 46 8.60 9.85 -28.13
CA ASP A 46 9.66 9.11 -28.83
C ASP A 46 9.58 7.59 -28.55
N GLY A 47 8.60 7.14 -27.76
CA GLY A 47 8.38 5.73 -27.40
C GLY A 47 9.27 5.21 -26.26
N LYS A 48 10.13 6.06 -25.69
CA LYS A 48 10.99 5.73 -24.56
C LYS A 48 10.18 5.71 -23.25
N ALA A 49 10.70 4.98 -22.27
CA ALA A 49 10.11 4.89 -20.95
C ALA A 49 10.06 6.28 -20.30
N TRP A 50 8.86 6.69 -19.88
CA TRP A 50 8.66 7.94 -19.16
C TRP A 50 9.33 7.89 -17.79
N GLU A 51 9.98 8.99 -17.43
CA GLU A 51 10.65 9.16 -16.15
C GLU A 51 9.92 10.23 -15.31
N PRO A 52 9.56 9.94 -14.05
CA PRO A 52 8.82 10.87 -13.20
C PRO A 52 9.71 12.03 -12.75
N SER A 53 9.19 13.24 -12.94
CA SER A 53 9.65 14.49 -12.35
C SER A 53 9.22 14.62 -10.89
N ASP A 54 9.80 15.60 -10.21
CA ASP A 54 9.44 15.96 -8.84
C ASP A 54 7.99 16.44 -8.70
N HIS A 55 7.34 16.86 -9.78
CA HIS A 55 5.95 17.31 -9.74
C HIS A 55 4.94 16.21 -10.05
N ASP A 56 5.40 15.04 -10.49
CA ASP A 56 4.50 13.95 -10.85
C ASP A 56 3.85 13.32 -9.61
N ARG A 57 2.54 13.12 -9.73
CA ARG A 57 1.67 12.61 -8.68
C ARG A 57 0.71 11.57 -9.22
N VAL A 58 0.41 10.58 -8.39
CA VAL A 58 -0.62 9.57 -8.66
C VAL A 58 -1.78 9.81 -7.69
N CYS A 59 -3.01 9.86 -8.19
CA CYS A 59 -4.17 10.07 -7.32
C CYS A 59 -4.61 8.80 -6.58
N HIS A 60 -5.41 8.97 -5.53
CA HIS A 60 -5.92 7.89 -4.67
C HIS A 60 -6.67 6.79 -5.41
N LEU A 61 -7.32 7.11 -6.53
CA LEU A 61 -8.06 6.15 -7.36
C LEU A 61 -7.20 5.02 -7.93
N HIS A 62 -5.87 5.08 -7.80
CA HIS A 62 -4.95 4.04 -8.24
C HIS A 62 -4.51 3.08 -7.12
N PHE A 63 -5.03 3.28 -5.90
CA PHE A 63 -4.79 2.47 -4.71
C PHE A 63 -6.11 1.87 -4.21
N ILE A 64 -6.08 0.61 -3.79
CA ILE A 64 -7.24 -0.17 -3.35
C ILE A 64 -7.92 0.50 -2.14
N SER A 65 -7.14 0.91 -1.12
CA SER A 65 -7.68 1.64 0.04
C SER A 65 -7.85 3.14 -0.22
N GLY A 66 -7.46 3.64 -1.38
CA GLY A 66 -7.33 5.08 -1.64
C GLY A 66 -6.11 5.72 -0.98
N GLN A 67 -5.25 4.96 -0.28
CA GLN A 67 -4.03 5.49 0.33
C GLN A 67 -2.81 4.68 -0.08
N LYS A 68 -1.67 5.35 -0.28
CA LYS A 68 -0.40 4.63 -0.45
C LYS A 68 0.05 4.03 0.89
N SER A 69 0.53 2.79 0.87
CA SER A 69 1.25 2.22 2.02
C SER A 69 2.77 2.30 1.82
N ASN A 70 3.55 2.38 2.90
CA ASN A 70 5.01 2.26 2.82
C ASN A 70 5.50 0.81 3.04
N ASP A 71 4.60 -0.10 3.40
CA ASP A 71 4.94 -1.49 3.72
C ASP A 71 4.94 -2.34 2.45
N LYS A 72 6.01 -3.08 2.21
CA LYS A 72 6.19 -3.91 0.99
C LYS A 72 5.15 -5.03 0.86
N SER A 73 4.59 -5.49 1.97
CA SER A 73 3.55 -6.53 2.02
C SER A 73 2.17 -6.00 1.66
N ASN A 74 1.95 -4.69 1.77
CA ASN A 74 0.66 -4.06 1.56
C ASN A 74 0.37 -3.92 0.05
N PRO A 75 -0.86 -4.21 -0.42
CA PRO A 75 -1.19 -4.14 -1.84
C PRO A 75 -1.11 -2.72 -2.40
N ASP A 76 -1.25 -1.70 -1.54
CA ASP A 76 -1.15 -0.28 -1.89
C ASP A 76 0.28 0.27 -1.81
N TYR A 77 1.28 -0.60 -1.70
CA TYR A 77 2.69 -0.23 -1.84
C TYR A 77 2.99 0.38 -3.22
N VAL A 78 2.29 -0.11 -4.25
CA VAL A 78 2.41 0.27 -5.67
C VAL A 78 1.00 0.51 -6.23
N PRO A 79 0.78 1.59 -7.01
CA PRO A 79 -0.51 1.78 -7.68
C PRO A 79 -0.80 0.60 -8.61
N SER A 80 -2.02 0.11 -8.59
CA SER A 80 -2.36 -1.15 -9.29
C SER A 80 -3.75 -1.18 -9.92
N ILE A 81 -4.62 -0.22 -9.61
CA ILE A 81 -5.98 -0.14 -10.17
C ILE A 81 -6.09 1.04 -11.15
N ASN A 82 -6.95 0.89 -12.16
CA ASN A 82 -7.27 1.93 -13.14
C ASN A 82 -6.03 2.55 -13.83
N MET A 83 -5.03 1.74 -14.18
CA MET A 83 -3.73 2.24 -14.66
C MET A 83 -3.72 2.76 -16.11
N GLY A 84 -4.88 2.85 -16.76
CA GLY A 84 -5.02 3.44 -18.10
C GLY A 84 -4.69 2.52 -19.27
N TYR A 85 -4.41 1.24 -18.99
CA TYR A 85 -4.20 0.20 -20.00
C TYR A 85 -5.01 -1.05 -19.63
N ASP A 86 -5.49 -1.77 -20.65
CA ASP A 86 -6.11 -3.09 -20.50
C ASP A 86 -5.02 -4.12 -20.21
N GLU A 87 -4.64 -4.25 -18.95
CA GLU A 87 -3.96 -5.47 -18.51
C GLU A 87 -4.62 -5.98 -17.24
N ARG A 88 -5.03 -7.24 -17.34
CA ARG A 88 -5.43 -8.15 -16.27
C ARG A 88 -4.30 -8.30 -15.24
N THR A 89 -3.97 -7.25 -14.49
CA THR A 89 -3.23 -7.41 -13.24
C THR A 89 -4.25 -7.34 -12.12
N ASP A 90 -4.89 -8.48 -11.93
CA ASP A 90 -6.06 -8.68 -11.10
C ASP A 90 -5.81 -8.13 -9.69
N ALA A 91 -6.32 -6.92 -9.42
CA ALA A 91 -6.20 -6.28 -8.11
C ALA A 91 -6.76 -7.17 -7.00
N SER A 92 -7.74 -8.04 -7.34
CA SER A 92 -8.26 -9.08 -6.47
C SER A 92 -7.17 -10.06 -6.03
N LEU A 93 -6.26 -10.48 -6.92
CA LEU A 93 -5.15 -11.37 -6.55
C LEU A 93 -4.16 -10.72 -5.57
N ARG A 94 -3.89 -9.41 -5.72
CA ARG A 94 -3.02 -8.67 -4.79
C ARG A 94 -3.70 -8.46 -3.44
N ALA A 95 -4.97 -8.05 -3.44
CA ALA A 95 -5.78 -7.93 -2.23
C ALA A 95 -5.90 -9.27 -1.50
N ALA A 96 -6.19 -10.35 -2.22
CA ALA A 96 -6.30 -11.69 -1.66
C ALA A 96 -4.97 -12.21 -1.09
N ARG A 97 -3.83 -11.88 -1.71
CA ARG A 97 -2.50 -12.20 -1.14
C ARG A 97 -2.31 -11.51 0.20
N HIS A 98 -2.69 -10.23 0.30
CA HIS A 98 -2.58 -9.47 1.54
C HIS A 98 -3.51 -9.98 2.63
N ASP A 99 -4.77 -10.25 2.29
CA ASP A 99 -5.75 -10.85 3.23
C ASP A 99 -5.22 -12.17 3.82
N ARG A 100 -4.62 -13.04 2.98
CA ARG A 100 -3.98 -14.28 3.46
C ARG A 100 -2.82 -14.03 4.42
N LEU A 101 -2.00 -13.01 4.18
CA LEU A 101 -0.90 -12.65 5.09
C LEU A 101 -1.46 -12.13 6.42
N GLN A 102 -2.46 -11.24 6.38
CA GLN A 102 -3.08 -10.71 7.60
C GLN A 102 -3.73 -11.80 8.45
N LYS A 103 -4.44 -12.75 7.83
CA LYS A 103 -5.03 -13.89 8.54
C LYS A 103 -3.96 -14.74 9.24
N ARG A 104 -2.83 -14.98 8.57
CA ARG A 104 -1.70 -15.73 9.17
C ARG A 104 -1.07 -14.99 10.35
N ASP A 105 -0.86 -13.69 10.21
CA ASP A 105 -0.25 -12.88 11.26
C ASP A 105 -1.19 -12.71 12.46
N ALA A 106 -2.51 -12.59 12.22
CA ALA A 106 -3.53 -12.58 13.25
C ALA A 106 -3.61 -13.91 14.02
N GLU A 107 -3.54 -15.05 13.32
CA GLU A 107 -3.50 -16.38 13.94
C GLU A 107 -2.25 -16.56 14.80
N LYS A 108 -1.09 -16.11 14.31
CA LYS A 108 0.16 -16.16 15.08
C LYS A 108 0.08 -15.30 16.34
N GLY A 109 -0.44 -14.08 16.23
CA GLY A 109 -0.65 -13.22 17.39
C GLY A 109 -1.63 -13.82 18.40
N ARG A 110 -2.68 -14.50 17.93
CA ARG A 110 -3.62 -15.23 18.79
C ARG A 110 -2.94 -16.38 19.53
N GLN A 111 -2.09 -17.15 18.86
CA GLN A 111 -1.33 -18.25 19.47
C GLN A 111 -0.33 -17.74 20.51
N GLU A 112 0.37 -16.64 20.23
CA GLU A 112 1.29 -16.00 21.18
C GLU A 112 0.56 -15.51 22.44
N VAL A 113 -0.58 -14.81 22.27
CA VAL A 113 -1.40 -14.35 23.41
C VAL A 113 -1.95 -15.54 24.21
N ALA A 114 -2.44 -16.59 23.55
CA ALA A 114 -2.93 -17.78 24.22
C ALA A 114 -1.83 -18.47 25.06
N SER A 115 -0.61 -18.57 24.53
CA SER A 115 0.55 -19.11 25.27
C SER A 115 0.82 -18.30 26.54
N VAL A 116 0.91 -16.97 26.43
CA VAL A 116 1.19 -16.09 27.58
C VAL A 116 0.10 -16.18 28.65
N LEU A 117 -1.16 -16.30 28.25
CA LEU A 117 -2.28 -16.44 29.19
C LEU A 117 -2.24 -17.79 29.94
N LEU A 118 -1.83 -18.87 29.26
CA LEU A 118 -1.63 -20.17 29.91
C LEU A 118 -0.50 -20.08 30.94
N ASP A 119 0.64 -19.49 30.58
CA ASP A 119 1.80 -19.33 31.48
C ASP A 119 1.46 -18.52 32.75
N LEU A 120 0.61 -17.48 32.63
CA LEU A 120 0.13 -16.69 33.77
C LEU A 120 -0.85 -17.47 34.65
N SER A 121 -1.66 -18.34 34.07
CA SER A 121 -2.62 -19.17 34.83
C SER A 121 -1.93 -20.26 35.64
N GLU A 122 -0.75 -20.72 35.21
CA GLU A 122 0.02 -21.74 35.92
C GLU A 122 0.85 -21.17 37.09
N ASN A 123 1.16 -19.87 37.07
CA ASN A 123 1.95 -19.19 38.11
C ASN A 123 1.11 -18.27 39.02
N VAL A 124 -0.06 -18.73 39.48
CA VAL A 124 -0.87 -17.97 40.46
C VAL A 124 -0.05 -17.77 41.75
N PRO A 125 0.34 -16.54 42.12
CA PRO A 125 1.05 -16.30 43.37
C PRO A 125 0.14 -16.73 44.54
N PRO A 126 0.69 -17.41 45.57
CA PRO A 126 -0.11 -17.87 46.70
C PRO A 126 -0.88 -16.71 47.33
N PRO A 127 -2.13 -16.90 47.78
CA PRO A 127 -2.89 -15.84 48.41
C PRO A 127 -2.11 -15.28 49.59
N GLU A 128 -1.82 -13.98 49.55
CA GLU A 128 -1.18 -13.26 50.64
C GLU A 128 -2.06 -13.43 51.88
N LYS A 129 -1.55 -14.16 52.89
CA LYS A 129 -2.28 -14.39 54.14
C LYS A 129 -2.48 -13.04 54.83
N GLY A 130 -3.72 -12.55 54.79
CA GLY A 130 -4.16 -11.40 55.57
C GLY A 130 -3.92 -11.64 57.06
N MET A 131 -3.39 -10.59 57.68
CA MET A 131 -3.12 -10.43 59.11
C MET A 131 -4.41 -10.45 59.93
#